data_AF-A0A7X7FJY1-F1
#
_entry.id   AF-A0A7X7FJY1-F1
#
_cell.length_a   1.000
_cell.length_b   1.000
_cell.length_c   1.000
_cell.angle_alpha   90.00
_cell.angle_beta   90.00
_cell.angle_gamma   90.00
#
_symmetry.space_group_name_H-M   'P 1'
#
loop_
_entity.id
_entity.type
_entity.pdbx_description
1 polymer ?
#
loop_
_entity_poly.entity_id
_entity_poly.type
_entity_poly.pdbx_seq_one_letter_code
_entity_poly.pdbx_strand_id
1 'polypeptide(L)'
;VPVAMSSAVKEGPAKMLTVVGGSTIEQFDVEIIKVNTPARPGGKNMVIRVTDQGLLDRTGGIVQGMSGSPLIQNGMLVGAVTHVFVSDPSRGYGVFAEQMLEAAGLLGLDELDKLDERNEPAGAAGPTWPVRPAWPAGHTERAA
;
A
#
# COMPACT_ATOMS: atom_id res chain seq x y z
N VAL A 1 12.28 -11.36 -5.33
CA VAL A 1 11.05 -11.55 -4.54
C VAL A 1 9.89 -10.97 -5.33
N PRO A 2 8.78 -11.69 -5.56
CA PRO A 2 7.58 -11.14 -6.21
C PRO A 2 6.94 -10.03 -5.36
N VAL A 3 6.22 -9.10 -5.99
CA VAL A 3 5.53 -8.01 -5.31
C VAL A 3 4.04 -8.35 -5.16
N ALA A 4 3.51 -8.18 -3.94
CA ALA A 4 2.10 -8.38 -3.67
C ALA A 4 1.31 -7.09 -3.95
N MET A 5 0.13 -7.24 -4.55
CA MET A 5 -0.89 -6.18 -4.57
C MET A 5 -1.46 -5.97 -3.17
N SER A 6 -1.92 -4.77 -2.88
CA SER A 6 -2.53 -4.37 -1.60
C SER A 6 -3.69 -5.30 -1.17
N SER A 7 -4.45 -5.83 -2.13
CA SER A 7 -5.53 -6.81 -1.89
C SER A 7 -5.06 -8.16 -1.34
N ALA A 8 -3.81 -8.54 -1.64
CA ALA A 8 -3.18 -9.77 -1.18
C ALA A 8 -2.52 -9.62 0.20
N VAL A 9 -2.32 -8.40 0.70
CA VAL A 9 -1.79 -8.16 2.05
C VAL A 9 -2.86 -8.50 3.09
N LYS A 10 -2.49 -9.29 4.10
CA LYS A 10 -3.39 -9.71 5.18
C LYS A 10 -2.82 -9.33 6.54
N GLU A 11 -3.72 -9.14 7.50
CA GLU A 11 -3.33 -9.07 8.91
C GLU A 11 -2.77 -10.43 9.35
N GLY A 12 -1.78 -10.40 10.25
CA GLY A 12 -1.11 -11.60 10.75
C GLY A 12 0.41 -11.61 10.51
N PRO A 13 1.06 -12.78 10.62
CA PRO A 13 2.51 -12.90 10.63
C PRO A 13 3.15 -12.40 9.33
N ALA A 14 4.28 -11.73 9.49
CA ALA A 14 5.14 -11.27 8.40
C ALA A 14 6.59 -11.22 8.90
N LYS A 15 7.50 -10.88 7.99
CA LYS A 15 8.93 -10.77 8.28
C LYS A 15 9.42 -9.40 7.85
N MET A 16 10.24 -8.77 8.69
CA MET A 16 10.90 -7.52 8.38
C MET A 16 12.39 -7.78 8.14
N LEU A 17 12.91 -7.28 7.02
CA LEU A 17 14.33 -7.32 6.69
C LEU A 17 14.95 -5.98 7.07
N THR A 18 15.93 -5.97 7.97
CA THR A 18 16.60 -4.73 8.38
C THR A 18 18.03 -4.98 8.84
N VAL A 19 18.82 -3.92 8.89
CA VAL A 19 20.16 -3.95 9.49
C VAL A 19 20.05 -3.34 10.88
N VAL A 20 20.40 -4.11 11.92
CA VAL A 20 20.45 -3.62 13.31
C VAL A 20 21.87 -3.28 13.74
N GLY A 21 22.88 -3.93 13.16
CA GLY A 21 24.29 -3.61 13.43
C GLY A 21 25.22 -3.98 12.28
N GLY A 22 26.24 -3.16 12.05
CA GLY A 22 27.20 -3.35 10.97
C GLY A 22 26.56 -3.18 9.60
N SER A 23 26.70 -4.20 8.75
CA SER A 23 26.19 -4.22 7.36
C SER A 23 25.40 -5.48 7.03
N THR A 24 25.08 -6.30 8.04
CA THR A 24 24.39 -7.57 7.84
C THR A 24 22.88 -7.36 7.82
N ILE A 25 22.23 -7.82 6.75
CA ILE A 25 20.77 -7.86 6.67
C ILE A 25 20.27 -9.04 7.50
N GLU A 26 19.45 -8.74 8.50
CA GLU A 26 18.82 -9.72 9.38
C GLU A 26 17.31 -9.74 9.12
N GLN A 27 16.67 -10.87 9.44
CA GLN A 27 15.23 -11.06 9.28
C GLN A 27 14.59 -11.22 10.66
N PHE A 28 13.57 -10.41 10.93
CA PHE A 28 12.88 -10.36 12.21
C PHE A 28 11.39 -10.65 12.07
N ASP A 29 10.83 -11.31 13.06
CA ASP A 29 9.39 -11.54 13.17
C ASP A 29 8.62 -10.25 13.48
N VAL A 30 7.59 -10.01 12.66
CA VAL A 30 6.64 -8.92 12.83
C VAL A 30 5.22 -9.41 12.55
N GLU A 31 4.25 -8.64 12.98
CA GLU A 31 2.84 -8.89 12.73
C GLU A 31 2.20 -7.66 12.09
N ILE A 32 1.48 -7.85 10.99
CA ILE A 32 0.63 -6.83 10.40
C ILE A 32 -0.66 -6.80 11.22
N ILE A 33 -0.81 -5.78 12.07
CA ILE A 33 -1.95 -5.69 12.99
C ILE A 33 -3.15 -4.97 12.38
N LYS A 34 -2.93 -4.22 11.29
CA LYS A 34 -4.00 -3.53 10.58
C LYS A 34 -3.63 -3.28 9.13
N VAL A 35 -4.56 -3.56 8.22
CA VAL A 35 -4.45 -3.20 6.80
C VAL A 35 -5.53 -2.16 6.46
N ASN A 36 -5.12 -1.01 5.92
CA ASN A 36 -6.03 0.07 5.53
C ASN A 36 -6.22 0.05 4.01
N THR A 37 -7.35 -0.52 3.56
CA THR A 37 -7.80 -0.53 2.16
C THR A 37 -9.15 0.21 2.02
N PRO A 38 -9.33 1.11 1.04
CA PRO A 38 -8.38 1.48 0.00
C PRO A 38 -7.20 2.27 0.56
N ALA A 39 -6.06 2.18 -0.14
CA ALA A 39 -4.83 2.87 0.23
C ALA A 39 -5.08 4.38 0.31
N ARG A 40 -4.82 4.99 1.47
CA ARG A 40 -4.98 6.44 1.63
C ARG A 40 -3.69 7.16 1.30
N PRO A 41 -3.75 8.37 0.73
CA PRO A 41 -2.60 9.26 0.63
C PRO A 41 -1.98 9.46 2.02
N GLY A 42 -0.65 9.38 2.12
CA GLY A 42 0.08 9.67 3.37
C GLY A 42 0.85 8.50 4.00
N GLY A 43 1.05 7.38 3.29
CA GLY A 43 2.04 6.35 3.68
C GLY A 43 1.72 5.57 4.97
N LYS A 44 0.43 5.49 5.32
CA LYS A 44 -0.10 4.77 6.51
C LYS A 44 -1.05 3.65 6.08
N ASN A 45 -0.56 2.78 5.22
CA ASN A 45 -1.35 1.72 4.60
C ASN A 45 -1.51 0.51 5.50
N MET A 46 -0.52 0.25 6.33
CA MET A 46 -0.59 -0.80 7.33
C MET A 46 0.02 -0.35 8.63
N VAL A 47 -0.41 -0.99 9.71
CA VAL A 47 0.26 -0.91 11.00
C VAL A 47 0.90 -2.25 11.26
N ILE A 48 2.17 -2.21 11.67
CA ILE A 48 2.96 -3.38 12.04
C ILE A 48 3.29 -3.34 13.52
N ARG A 49 3.55 -4.51 14.10
CA ARG A 49 4.11 -4.71 15.43
C ARG A 49 5.30 -5.64 15.34
N VAL A 50 6.42 -5.27 15.95
CA VAL A 50 7.56 -6.17 16.11
C VAL A 50 7.21 -7.20 17.18
N THR A 51 7.35 -8.48 16.84
CA THR A 51 7.14 -9.60 17.76
C THR A 51 8.43 -10.34 18.08
N ASP A 52 9.49 -10.10 17.31
CA ASP A 52 10.83 -10.62 17.52
C ASP A 52 11.48 -10.07 18.80
N GLN A 53 11.72 -10.96 19.77
CA GLN A 53 12.36 -10.57 21.04
C GLN A 53 13.81 -10.14 20.84
N GLY A 54 14.55 -10.73 19.90
CA GLY A 54 15.94 -10.36 19.66
C GLY A 54 16.08 -8.93 19.15
N LEU A 55 15.15 -8.47 18.29
CA LEU A 55 15.11 -7.07 17.88
C LEU A 55 14.71 -6.17 19.05
N LEU A 56 13.64 -6.53 19.77
CA LEU A 56 13.14 -5.73 20.89
C LEU A 56 14.18 -5.54 22.00
N ASP A 57 14.94 -6.59 22.34
CA ASP A 57 15.99 -6.55 23.36
C ASP A 57 17.17 -5.67 22.93
N ARG A 58 17.47 -5.63 21.62
CA ARG A 58 18.61 -4.85 21.07
C ARG A 58 18.28 -3.38 20.86
N THR A 59 17.06 -3.06 20.45
CA THR A 59 16.71 -1.70 19.97
C THR A 59 15.54 -1.07 20.70
N GLY A 60 14.80 -1.82 21.51
CA GLY A 60 13.55 -1.35 22.13
C GLY A 60 12.38 -1.23 21.15
N GLY A 61 12.53 -1.70 19.91
CA GLY A 61 11.52 -1.60 18.84
C GLY A 61 12.04 -0.97 17.56
N ILE A 62 11.13 -0.38 16.79
CA ILE A 62 11.44 0.30 15.53
C ILE A 62 12.13 1.63 15.84
N VAL A 63 13.38 1.77 15.42
CA VAL A 63 14.17 2.99 15.64
C VAL A 63 14.40 3.75 14.33
N GLN A 64 14.92 4.97 14.46
CA GLN A 64 15.35 5.74 13.29
C GLN A 64 16.41 4.97 12.49
N GLY A 65 16.31 5.02 11.17
CA GLY A 65 17.15 4.23 10.25
C GLY A 65 16.49 2.93 9.76
N MET A 66 15.45 2.43 10.43
CA MET A 66 14.65 1.29 9.93
C MET A 66 13.56 1.71 8.91
N SER A 67 13.50 3.00 8.56
CA SER A 67 12.64 3.45 7.46
C SER A 67 13.17 2.86 6.15
N GLY A 68 12.28 2.28 5.33
CA GLY A 68 12.63 1.56 4.12
C GLY A 68 12.84 0.06 4.31
N SER A 69 12.81 -0.45 5.55
CA SER A 69 12.98 -1.89 5.82
C SER A 69 11.88 -2.71 5.14
N PRO A 70 12.23 -3.65 4.24
CA PRO A 70 11.24 -4.44 3.50
C PRO A 70 10.40 -5.34 4.40
N LEU A 71 9.11 -5.43 4.10
CA LEU A 71 8.14 -6.31 4.74
C LEU A 71 7.76 -7.44 3.79
N ILE A 72 7.92 -8.68 4.24
CA ILE A 72 7.68 -9.90 3.48
C ILE A 72 6.56 -10.70 4.15
N GLN A 73 5.53 -11.06 3.39
CA GLN A 73 4.47 -11.97 3.83
C GLN A 73 4.20 -12.99 2.73
N ASN A 74 4.04 -14.26 3.08
CA ASN A 74 3.79 -15.35 2.13
C ASN A 74 4.83 -15.39 0.98
N GLY A 75 6.09 -15.06 1.26
CA GLY A 75 7.16 -15.03 0.26
C GLY A 75 7.10 -13.86 -0.73
N MET A 76 6.22 -12.89 -0.53
CA MET A 76 6.06 -11.71 -1.38
C MET A 76 6.42 -10.43 -0.63
N LEU A 77 6.94 -9.43 -1.37
CA LEU A 77 7.14 -8.08 -0.88
C LEU A 77 5.78 -7.40 -0.76
N VAL A 78 5.34 -7.14 0.46
CA VAL A 78 4.06 -6.49 0.74
C VAL A 78 4.20 -4.99 0.98
N GLY A 79 5.39 -4.53 1.35
CA GLY A 79 5.62 -3.14 1.67
C GLY A 79 6.96 -2.84 2.29
N ALA A 80 7.07 -1.66 2.87
CA ALA A 80 8.22 -1.24 3.65
C ALA A 80 7.78 -0.43 4.88
N VAL A 81 8.59 -0.49 5.94
CA VAL A 81 8.41 0.33 7.14
C VAL A 81 8.67 1.79 6.82
N THR A 82 7.84 2.70 7.33
CA THR A 82 8.03 4.14 7.12
C THR A 82 8.44 4.85 8.40
N HIS A 83 7.63 4.76 9.45
CA HIS A 83 7.89 5.45 10.73
C HIS A 83 7.27 4.72 11.92
N VAL A 84 7.86 4.95 13.09
CA VAL A 84 7.46 4.36 14.38
C VAL A 84 6.33 5.15 15.06
N PHE A 85 5.57 4.49 15.93
CA PHE A 85 4.60 5.12 16.82
C PHE A 85 5.33 5.77 18.00
N VAL A 86 5.11 7.07 18.23
CA VAL A 86 5.76 7.81 19.32
C VAL A 86 5.39 7.25 20.71
N SER A 87 4.17 6.75 20.87
CA SER A 87 3.70 6.17 22.13
C SER A 87 4.13 4.72 22.35
N ASP A 88 4.58 4.02 21.31
CA ASP A 88 4.86 2.60 21.37
C ASP A 88 5.87 2.19 20.27
N PRO A 89 7.17 2.14 20.60
CA PRO A 89 8.20 1.85 19.62
C PRO A 89 8.14 0.44 19.05
N SER A 90 7.39 -0.48 19.66
CA SER A 90 7.15 -1.80 19.07
C SER A 90 6.27 -1.74 17.82
N ARG A 91 5.56 -0.63 17.58
CA ARG A 91 4.64 -0.44 16.46
C ARG A 91 5.11 0.60 15.48
N GLY A 92 4.81 0.37 14.21
CA GLY A 92 5.15 1.27 13.12
C GLY A 92 4.12 1.27 12.02
N TYR A 93 4.24 2.23 11.12
CA TYR A 93 3.48 2.29 9.88
C TYR A 93 4.29 1.68 8.74
N GLY A 94 3.58 1.12 7.77
CA GLY A 94 4.13 0.69 6.50
C GLY A 94 3.33 1.22 5.32
N VAL A 95 4.00 1.31 4.17
CA VAL A 95 3.41 1.61 2.86
C VAL A 95 3.35 0.33 2.02
N PHE A 96 2.36 0.20 1.15
CA PHE A 96 2.27 -0.94 0.24
C PHE A 96 3.37 -0.89 -0.82
N ALA A 97 3.89 -2.07 -1.17
CA ALA A 97 4.83 -2.18 -2.29
C ALA A 97 4.20 -1.78 -3.62
N GLU A 98 2.90 -2.04 -3.79
CA GLU A 98 2.10 -1.54 -4.92
C GLU A 98 2.23 -0.02 -5.09
N GLN A 99 2.03 0.75 -4.02
CA GLN A 99 2.14 2.20 -4.09
C GLN A 99 3.57 2.69 -4.34
N MET A 100 4.57 1.93 -3.89
CA MET A 100 5.97 2.22 -4.24
C MET A 100 6.21 2.05 -5.73
N LEU A 101 5.61 1.02 -6.35
CA LEU A 101 5.70 0.78 -7.79
C LEU A 101 4.92 1.82 -8.59
N GLU A 102 3.74 2.21 -8.12
CA GLU A 102 2.91 3.27 -8.71
C GLU A 102 3.67 4.61 -8.68
N ALA A 103 4.20 5.01 -7.52
CA ALA A 103 4.99 6.23 -7.39
C ALA A 103 6.28 6.21 -8.23
N ALA A 104 6.81 5.03 -8.58
CA ALA A 104 7.96 4.88 -9.45
C ALA A 104 7.60 4.83 -10.94
N GLY A 105 6.31 4.90 -11.32
CA GLY A 105 5.84 4.75 -12.69
C GLY A 105 6.03 3.33 -13.26
N LEU A 106 6.17 2.33 -12.39
CA LEU A 106 6.42 0.92 -12.78
C LEU A 106 5.13 0.11 -12.88
N LEU A 107 4.04 0.58 -12.28
CA LEU A 107 2.69 0.16 -12.59
C LEU A 107 2.18 1.14 -13.65
N GLY A 108 2.01 0.69 -14.90
CA GLY A 108 1.60 1.52 -16.04
C GLY A 108 0.17 2.11 -15.95
N LEU A 109 -0.31 2.42 -14.75
CA LEU A 109 -1.59 3.08 -14.50
C LEU A 109 -1.57 4.54 -14.97
N ASP A 110 -0.40 5.21 -14.91
CA ASP A 110 -0.21 6.56 -15.44
C ASP A 110 -0.36 6.64 -16.97
N GLU A 111 -0.14 5.54 -17.70
CA GLU A 111 -0.32 5.52 -19.16
C GLU A 111 -1.78 5.35 -19.58
N LEU A 112 -2.60 4.69 -18.76
CA LEU A 112 -4.02 4.50 -19.04
C LEU A 112 -4.81 5.82 -18.90
N ASP A 113 -4.51 6.62 -17.88
CA ASP A 113 -5.11 7.96 -17.74
C ASP A 113 -4.73 8.89 -18.91
N LYS A 114 -3.49 8.77 -19.41
CA LYS A 114 -3.01 9.54 -20.58
C LYS A 114 -3.52 9.00 -21.92
N LEU A 115 -4.10 7.81 -21.97
CA LEU A 115 -4.75 7.28 -23.17
C LEU A 115 -6.17 7.84 -23.33
N ASP A 116 -6.86 8.11 -22.23
CA ASP A 116 -8.15 8.80 -22.26
C ASP A 116 -7.97 10.28 -22.70
N GLU A 117 -6.92 10.97 -22.25
CA GLU A 117 -6.66 12.36 -22.65
C GLU A 117 -6.18 12.53 -24.10
N ARG A 118 -5.52 11.52 -24.68
CA ARG A 118 -5.02 11.57 -26.08
C ARG A 118 -6.09 11.33 -27.14
N ASN A 119 -7.31 10.97 -26.74
CA ASN A 119 -8.40 10.64 -27.67
C ASN A 119 -9.42 11.77 -27.86
N GLU A 120 -9.11 12.98 -27.40
CA GLU A 120 -9.84 14.20 -27.80
C GLU A 120 -9.29 14.67 -29.17
N PRO A 121 -10.08 14.62 -30.25
CA PRO A 121 -9.60 15.11 -31.55
C PRO A 121 -9.39 16.62 -31.49
N ALA A 122 -8.13 17.03 -31.66
CA ALA A 122 -7.75 18.43 -31.84
C ALA A 122 -8.44 19.01 -33.08
N GLY A 123 -9.48 19.81 -32.88
CA GLY A 123 -10.07 20.67 -33.89
C GLY A 123 -11.37 20.15 -34.53
N ALA A 124 -12.47 20.22 -33.80
CA ALA A 124 -13.79 20.45 -34.38
C ALA A 124 -14.65 21.19 -33.37
N ALA A 125 -15.40 22.19 -33.82
CA ALA A 125 -16.36 22.93 -33.01
C ALA A 125 -17.18 21.97 -32.13
N GLY A 126 -17.12 22.16 -30.81
CA GLY A 126 -17.63 21.19 -29.85
C GLY A 126 -19.12 20.90 -30.06
N PRO A 127 -19.53 19.63 -30.17
CA PRO A 127 -20.94 19.31 -30.06
C PRO A 127 -21.35 19.42 -28.59
N THR A 128 -22.34 20.26 -28.31
CA THR A 128 -23.06 20.28 -27.02
C THR A 128 -23.75 18.92 -26.85
N TRP A 129 -23.16 18.01 -26.11
CA TRP A 129 -23.84 16.79 -25.69
C TRP A 129 -24.56 17.03 -24.37
N PRO A 130 -25.81 16.57 -24.20
CA PRO A 130 -26.56 16.79 -22.97
C PRO A 130 -25.89 16.03 -21.81
N VAL A 131 -25.82 16.68 -20.65
CA VAL A 131 -25.55 16.05 -19.35
C VAL A 131 -26.37 14.77 -19.24
N ARG A 132 -25.70 13.63 -19.03
CA ARG A 132 -26.35 12.32 -18.86
C ARG A 132 -27.32 12.39 -17.67
N PRO A 133 -28.55 11.89 -17.78
CA PRO A 133 -29.45 11.82 -16.63
C PRO A 133 -28.97 10.72 -15.67
N ALA A 134 -29.23 10.94 -14.38
CA ALA A 134 -28.97 9.97 -13.32
C ALA A 134 -29.62 8.62 -13.64
N TRP A 135 -28.87 7.53 -13.44
CA TRP A 135 -29.38 6.17 -13.62
C TRP A 135 -30.50 5.89 -12.61
N PRO A 136 -31.69 5.42 -13.02
CA PRO A 136 -32.79 5.16 -12.10
C PRO A 136 -32.62 3.81 -11.41
N ALA A 137 -32.92 3.78 -10.11
CA ALA A 137 -33.17 2.53 -9.38
C ALA A 137 -34.41 1.85 -9.98
N GLY A 138 -34.30 0.55 -10.27
CA GLY A 138 -35.30 -0.23 -10.99
C GLY A 138 -36.67 -0.26 -10.32
N HIS A 139 -37.70 -0.10 -11.14
CA HIS A 139 -39.06 -0.55 -10.87
C HIS A 139 -39.33 -1.79 -11.72
N THR A 140 -39.66 -2.91 -11.09
CA THR A 140 -40.29 -4.05 -11.74
C THR A 140 -41.78 -3.76 -11.91
N GLU A 141 -42.27 -4.06 -13.11
CA GLU A 141 -43.61 -3.77 -13.63
C GLU A 141 -44.75 -4.55 -12.93
N ARG A 142 -45.96 -3.96 -13.00
CA ARG A 142 -47.29 -4.55 -12.77
C ARG A 142 -47.55 -5.66 -13.84
N ALA A 143 -48.57 -6.51 -13.87
CA ALA A 143 -49.91 -6.54 -13.30
C ALA A 143 -50.48 -7.97 -13.51
N ALA A 144 -51.47 -8.36 -12.70
CA ALA A 144 -52.72 -8.97 -13.13
C ALA A 144 -53.78 -8.68 -12.06
#